data_AF-A0A413VGP4-F1
#
_entry.id   AF-A0A413VGP4-F1
#
_cell.length_a   1.000
_cell.length_b   1.000
_cell.length_c   1.000
_cell.angle_alpha   90.00
_cell.angle_beta   90.00
_cell.angle_gamma   90.00
#
_symmetry.space_group_name_H-M   'P 1'
#
loop_
_entity.id
_entity.type
_entity.pdbx_description
1 polymer ?
#
loop_
_entity_poly.entity_id
_entity_poly.type
_entity_poly.pdbx_seq_one_letter_code
_entity_poly.pdbx_strand_id
1 'polypeptide(L)'
;MEIIKNKEYEGERPLFATHDLQLENVTIHTGESALKECSNIIAVNCRFEGKYPFWHTNGFTVKNCLFTEGTRAALWYSQNLHMTDTVVEAPKMFREMDGVKLENVQLPNALETFWYCRNVELKNVQIDKADYLFMYGENIRIKNYSQNGNYSFQYCKNVEIRNAVINSKDAFWNTENVTVYNSELNGEYLGWHSHNLRLVNCKISGTQPLCYAHNLIMENCIMADDADLCFEYSSVWKIQCKMPPKTKRFYPL
;
A
#
# COMPACT_ATOMS: atom_id res chain seq x y z
N MET A 1 21.14 -17.92 16.28
CA MET A 1 20.63 -16.54 16.29
C MET A 1 21.22 -15.82 17.49
N GLU A 2 22.00 -14.78 17.25
CA GLU A 2 22.56 -13.89 18.28
C GLU A 2 21.49 -12.91 18.77
N ILE A 3 21.53 -12.49 20.04
CA ILE A 3 20.58 -11.53 20.62
C ILE A 3 21.33 -10.28 21.09
N ILE A 4 20.91 -9.12 20.59
CA ILE A 4 21.33 -7.80 21.06
C ILE A 4 20.14 -7.15 21.76
N LYS A 5 20.33 -6.77 23.03
CA LYS A 5 19.25 -6.26 23.88
C LYS A 5 19.63 -4.97 24.60
N ASN A 6 18.70 -4.03 24.69
CA ASN A 6 18.84 -2.77 25.42
C ASN A 6 20.10 -1.99 25.02
N LYS A 7 20.35 -1.90 23.71
CA LYS A 7 21.51 -1.19 23.16
C LYS A 7 21.05 -0.05 22.26
N GLU A 8 21.98 0.86 22.04
CA GLU A 8 21.83 1.98 21.13
C GLU A 8 22.96 1.94 20.11
N TYR A 9 22.65 2.29 18.86
CA TYR A 9 23.61 2.43 17.78
C TYR A 9 23.38 3.76 17.06
N GLU A 10 24.44 4.33 16.52
CA GLU A 10 24.44 5.60 15.79
C GLU A 10 25.34 5.48 14.56
N GLY A 11 25.11 6.34 13.56
CA GLY A 11 26.03 6.52 12.44
C GLY A 11 25.79 5.55 11.28
N GLU A 12 26.78 5.39 10.43
CA GLU A 12 26.65 4.62 9.20
C GLU A 12 26.91 3.12 9.44
N ARG A 13 25.93 2.30 9.06
CA ARG A 13 25.99 0.82 9.03
C ARG A 13 26.52 0.12 10.30
N PRO A 14 26.06 0.45 11.52
CA PRO A 14 26.50 -0.19 12.75
C PRO A 14 26.36 -1.72 12.81
N LEU A 15 25.45 -2.31 12.02
CA LEU A 15 25.19 -3.75 11.99
C LEU A 15 25.35 -4.32 10.57
N PHE A 16 26.26 -3.73 9.78
CA PHE A 16 26.54 -4.15 8.40
C PHE A 16 26.81 -5.65 8.27
N ALA A 17 26.23 -6.28 7.23
CA ALA A 17 26.48 -7.67 6.85
C ALA A 17 26.33 -8.67 8.01
N THR A 18 25.40 -8.36 8.94
CA THR A 18 25.07 -9.27 10.04
C THR A 18 23.94 -10.21 9.62
N HIS A 19 23.98 -11.42 10.18
CA HIS A 19 23.06 -12.48 9.86
C HIS A 19 22.59 -13.18 11.15
N ASP A 20 21.38 -13.74 11.13
CA ASP A 20 20.83 -14.49 12.25
C ASP A 20 20.85 -13.68 13.56
N LEU A 21 20.25 -12.48 13.54
CA LEU A 21 20.33 -11.52 14.62
C LEU A 21 18.95 -11.10 15.12
N GLN A 22 18.76 -11.09 16.44
CA GLN A 22 17.58 -10.57 17.10
C GLN A 22 17.93 -9.29 17.89
N LEU A 23 17.26 -8.19 17.56
CA LEU A 23 17.32 -6.92 18.26
C LEU A 23 16.11 -6.80 19.20
N GLU A 24 16.35 -6.55 20.48
CA GLU A 24 15.32 -6.36 21.50
C GLU A 24 15.50 -5.03 22.23
N ASN A 25 14.48 -4.17 22.18
CA ASN A 25 14.55 -2.84 22.82
C ASN A 25 15.80 -2.06 22.38
N VAL A 26 16.10 -2.09 21.09
CA VAL A 26 17.25 -1.40 20.51
C VAL A 26 16.80 -0.11 19.84
N THR A 27 17.53 0.97 20.09
CA THR A 27 17.36 2.22 19.34
C THR A 27 18.49 2.39 18.35
N ILE A 28 18.14 2.56 17.07
CA ILE A 28 19.06 2.94 16.01
C ILE A 28 18.85 4.43 15.76
N HIS A 29 19.76 5.25 16.28
CA HIS A 29 19.76 6.70 16.15
C HIS A 29 20.04 7.16 14.71
N THR A 30 20.15 8.47 14.55
CA THR A 30 20.48 9.11 13.28
C THR A 30 21.75 8.52 12.66
N GLY A 31 21.69 8.28 11.36
CA GLY A 31 22.69 7.53 10.61
C GLY A 31 22.09 7.05 9.30
N GLU A 32 22.80 6.17 8.60
CA GLU A 32 22.31 5.58 7.34
C GLU A 32 22.61 4.06 7.29
N SER A 33 21.66 3.29 6.75
CA SER A 33 21.86 1.90 6.34
C SER A 33 22.27 0.95 7.46
N ALA A 34 21.63 1.04 8.63
CA ALA A 34 22.05 0.31 9.83
C ALA A 34 22.15 -1.21 9.67
N LEU A 35 21.16 -1.83 9.03
CA LEU A 35 21.07 -3.25 8.70
C LEU A 35 21.16 -3.41 7.18
N LYS A 36 22.35 -3.14 6.63
CA LYS A 36 22.63 -3.27 5.21
C LYS A 36 23.31 -4.61 4.89
N GLU A 37 22.93 -5.24 3.78
CA GLU A 37 23.40 -6.58 3.35
C GLU A 37 23.13 -7.67 4.41
N CYS A 38 21.99 -7.59 5.10
CA CYS A 38 21.67 -8.45 6.23
C CYS A 38 20.72 -9.59 5.87
N SER A 39 20.63 -10.61 6.71
CA SER A 39 19.58 -11.64 6.57
C SER A 39 19.17 -12.27 7.88
N ASN A 40 17.94 -12.79 7.91
CA ASN A 40 17.34 -13.42 9.10
C ASN A 40 17.40 -12.52 10.35
N ILE A 41 16.86 -11.31 10.22
CA ILE A 41 16.85 -10.29 11.28
C ILE A 41 15.48 -10.26 11.97
N ILE A 42 15.46 -10.26 13.30
CA ILE A 42 14.24 -10.07 14.10
C ILE A 42 14.39 -8.79 14.92
N ALA A 43 13.60 -7.75 14.64
CA ALA A 43 13.55 -6.54 15.43
C ALA A 43 12.27 -6.50 16.26
N VAL A 44 12.39 -6.49 17.59
CA VAL A 44 11.28 -6.45 18.53
C VAL A 44 11.43 -5.24 19.45
N ASN A 45 10.37 -4.45 19.59
CA ASN A 45 10.36 -3.25 20.44
C ASN A 45 11.47 -2.25 20.09
N CYS A 46 11.86 -2.20 18.81
CA CYS A 46 12.96 -1.35 18.37
C CYS A 46 12.46 -0.01 17.84
N ARG A 47 13.33 0.99 17.92
CA ARG A 47 13.10 2.32 17.37
C ARG A 47 14.17 2.64 16.34
N PHE A 48 13.75 3.08 15.16
CA PHE A 48 14.64 3.47 14.07
C PHE A 48 14.47 4.97 13.80
N GLU A 49 15.57 5.70 13.77
CA GLU A 49 15.60 7.15 13.57
C GLU A 49 16.44 7.56 12.35
N GLY A 50 17.45 6.77 12.00
CA GLY A 50 18.30 6.96 10.82
C GLY A 50 17.69 6.44 9.52
N LYS A 51 18.21 6.91 8.39
CA LYS A 51 17.70 6.58 7.05
C LYS A 51 18.03 5.15 6.65
N TYR A 52 17.20 4.57 5.78
CA TYR A 52 17.48 3.28 5.13
C TYR A 52 17.80 2.12 6.10
N PRO A 53 17.18 1.96 7.29
CA PRO A 53 17.59 0.97 8.28
C PRO A 53 17.71 -0.44 7.72
N PHE A 54 16.86 -0.85 6.77
CA PHE A 54 16.94 -2.16 6.13
C PHE A 54 17.17 -1.98 4.63
N TRP A 55 18.39 -2.25 4.18
CA TRP A 55 18.81 -2.08 2.79
C TRP A 55 19.47 -3.37 2.29
N HIS A 56 19.00 -3.95 1.18
CA HIS A 56 19.43 -5.29 0.77
C HIS A 56 19.31 -6.33 1.89
N THR A 57 18.17 -6.35 2.59
CA THR A 57 17.90 -7.33 3.65
C THR A 57 16.98 -8.44 3.16
N ASN A 58 17.32 -9.70 3.46
CA ASN A 58 16.50 -10.86 3.12
C ASN A 58 16.02 -11.61 4.36
N GLY A 59 14.70 -11.73 4.50
CA GLY A 59 14.07 -12.48 5.59
C GLY A 59 14.19 -11.72 6.90
N PHE A 60 13.18 -10.93 7.24
CA PHE A 60 13.22 -10.17 8.49
C PHE A 60 11.83 -9.93 9.07
N THR A 61 11.79 -9.94 10.40
CA THR A 61 10.59 -9.69 11.18
C THR A 61 10.74 -8.38 11.94
N VAL A 62 9.70 -7.55 11.89
CA VAL A 62 9.62 -6.30 12.63
C VAL A 62 8.35 -6.33 13.47
N LYS A 63 8.49 -6.23 14.79
CA LYS A 63 7.37 -6.38 15.71
C LYS A 63 7.38 -5.31 16.78
N ASN A 64 6.26 -4.63 16.96
CA ASN A 64 6.08 -3.60 17.98
C ASN A 64 7.16 -2.50 17.89
N CYS A 65 7.50 -2.11 16.67
CA CYS A 65 8.56 -1.14 16.42
C CYS A 65 7.99 0.24 16.05
N LEU A 66 8.88 1.22 16.04
CA LEU A 66 8.61 2.57 15.57
C LEU A 66 9.70 3.00 14.57
N PHE A 67 9.28 3.40 13.37
CA PHE A 67 10.12 4.12 12.42
C PHE A 67 9.69 5.57 12.43
N THR A 68 10.59 6.46 12.81
CA THR A 68 10.27 7.89 12.93
C THR A 68 10.30 8.58 11.58
N GLU A 69 9.87 9.84 11.54
CA GLU A 69 9.95 10.67 10.33
C GLU A 69 11.38 10.73 9.74
N GLY A 70 12.40 10.75 10.61
CA GLY A 70 13.82 10.81 10.22
C GLY A 70 14.29 9.58 9.43
N THR A 71 13.61 8.45 9.60
CA THR A 71 13.99 7.18 8.95
C THR A 71 13.83 7.19 7.44
N ARG A 72 13.09 8.17 6.89
CA ARG A 72 12.89 8.48 5.45
C ARG A 72 13.54 7.47 4.48
N ALA A 73 12.70 6.80 3.67
CA ALA A 73 13.10 5.78 2.70
C ALA A 73 13.59 4.49 3.36
N ALA A 74 12.84 3.95 4.32
CA ALA A 74 13.46 3.08 5.30
C ALA A 74 13.83 1.66 4.82
N LEU A 75 13.01 1.05 3.96
CA LEU A 75 13.12 -0.36 3.56
C LEU A 75 13.18 -0.52 2.03
N TRP A 76 14.37 -0.78 1.50
CA TRP A 76 14.65 -0.75 0.05
C TRP A 76 15.39 -2.02 -0.41
N TYR A 77 15.12 -2.46 -1.64
CA TYR A 77 15.80 -3.61 -2.28
C TYR A 77 15.84 -4.87 -1.42
N SER A 78 14.78 -5.08 -0.63
CA SER A 78 14.72 -6.06 0.45
C SER A 78 13.56 -7.00 0.23
N GLN A 79 13.63 -8.20 0.80
CA GLN A 79 12.64 -9.25 0.55
C GLN A 79 12.28 -10.03 1.80
N ASN A 80 11.08 -10.63 1.80
CA ASN A 80 10.54 -11.47 2.87
C ASN A 80 10.41 -10.73 4.22
N LEU A 81 9.73 -9.58 4.20
CA LEU A 81 9.39 -8.84 5.41
C LEU A 81 8.09 -9.39 6.03
N HIS A 82 8.09 -9.58 7.34
CA HIS A 82 6.89 -9.67 8.16
C HIS A 82 6.88 -8.56 9.23
N MET A 83 5.96 -7.62 9.13
CA MET A 83 5.81 -6.50 10.06
C MET A 83 4.49 -6.58 10.82
N THR A 84 4.55 -6.45 12.14
CA THR A 84 3.38 -6.53 13.02
C THR A 84 3.37 -5.44 14.08
N ASP A 85 2.18 -4.93 14.42
CA ASP A 85 1.93 -4.01 15.54
C ASP A 85 2.86 -2.78 15.52
N THR A 86 3.13 -2.22 14.34
CA THR A 86 4.20 -1.24 14.11
C THR A 86 3.65 0.09 13.61
N VAL A 87 4.30 1.19 14.01
CA VAL A 87 4.00 2.54 13.49
C VAL A 87 5.16 3.00 12.61
N VAL A 88 4.81 3.50 11.42
CA VAL A 88 5.77 4.02 10.44
C VAL A 88 5.43 5.48 10.13
N GLU A 89 6.14 6.40 10.76
CA GLU A 89 6.02 7.84 10.53
C GLU A 89 6.90 8.32 9.36
N ALA A 90 7.79 7.46 8.88
CA ALA A 90 8.67 7.73 7.76
C ALA A 90 7.86 7.96 6.48
N PRO A 91 8.00 9.13 5.81
CA PRO A 91 7.15 9.47 4.67
C PRO A 91 7.28 8.45 3.54
N LYS A 92 8.52 8.02 3.24
CA LYS A 92 8.84 7.09 2.15
C LYS A 92 9.16 5.71 2.70
N MET A 93 8.41 4.69 2.28
CA MET A 93 8.54 3.34 2.82
C MET A 93 8.33 2.26 1.74
N PHE A 94 8.99 1.11 1.87
CA PHE A 94 8.89 -0.06 0.98
C PHE A 94 9.11 0.26 -0.50
N ARG A 95 10.34 0.05 -0.97
CA ARG A 95 10.69 0.28 -2.37
C ARG A 95 11.42 -0.91 -2.97
N GLU A 96 10.98 -1.34 -4.14
CA GLU A 96 11.57 -2.47 -4.86
C GLU A 96 11.67 -3.71 -3.96
N MET A 97 10.57 -4.02 -3.26
CA MET A 97 10.50 -5.14 -2.34
C MET A 97 9.70 -6.32 -2.90
N ASP A 98 10.04 -7.52 -2.43
CA ASP A 98 9.32 -8.76 -2.75
C ASP A 98 8.93 -9.48 -1.45
N GLY A 99 7.65 -9.78 -1.28
CA GLY A 99 7.16 -10.51 -0.10
C GLY A 99 7.07 -9.61 1.12
N VAL A 100 6.17 -8.63 1.09
CA VAL A 100 5.89 -7.74 2.23
C VAL A 100 4.57 -8.15 2.87
N LYS A 101 4.61 -8.48 4.17
CA LYS A 101 3.42 -8.79 4.96
C LYS A 101 3.28 -7.82 6.12
N LEU A 102 2.19 -7.06 6.17
CA LEU A 102 1.87 -6.16 7.27
C LEU A 102 0.59 -6.60 8.00
N GLU A 103 0.62 -6.67 9.32
CA GLU A 103 -0.56 -6.86 10.17
C GLU A 103 -0.59 -5.85 11.32
N ASN A 104 -1.72 -5.14 11.50
CA ASN A 104 -1.87 -4.11 12.54
C ASN A 104 -0.82 -2.98 12.43
N VAL A 105 -0.65 -2.42 11.24
CA VAL A 105 0.36 -1.37 10.99
C VAL A 105 -0.32 -0.04 10.68
N GLN A 106 0.26 1.05 11.20
CA GLN A 106 -0.18 2.42 10.92
C GLN A 106 0.91 3.20 10.20
N LEU A 107 0.53 3.86 9.11
CA LEU A 107 1.39 4.75 8.32
C LEU A 107 0.76 6.15 8.24
N PRO A 108 0.91 7.01 9.27
CA PRO A 108 0.30 8.34 9.32
C PRO A 108 0.88 9.35 8.31
N ASN A 109 1.98 9.00 7.65
CA ASN A 109 2.60 9.78 6.60
C ASN A 109 3.23 8.83 5.59
N ALA A 110 2.57 8.59 4.45
CA ALA A 110 2.94 7.51 3.52
C ALA A 110 3.23 7.99 2.08
N LEU A 111 3.86 9.16 1.95
CA LEU A 111 4.31 9.69 0.66
C LEU A 111 5.29 8.75 -0.07
N GLU A 112 5.02 8.40 -1.32
CA GLU A 112 5.93 7.55 -2.11
C GLU A 112 6.18 6.16 -1.47
N THR A 113 5.12 5.50 -1.02
CA THR A 113 5.19 4.21 -0.33
C THR A 113 4.70 3.03 -1.20
N PHE A 114 5.33 1.85 -1.09
CA PHE A 114 5.07 0.64 -1.89
C PHE A 114 5.35 0.76 -3.39
N TRP A 115 6.42 1.44 -3.77
CA TRP A 115 6.77 1.57 -5.19
C TRP A 115 7.52 0.34 -5.67
N TYR A 116 7.14 -0.19 -6.84
CA TYR A 116 7.77 -1.35 -7.48
C TYR A 116 7.81 -2.59 -6.59
N CYS A 117 6.80 -2.76 -5.73
CA CYS A 117 6.71 -3.88 -4.81
C CYS A 117 5.87 -5.02 -5.39
N ARG A 118 6.27 -6.25 -5.14
CA ARG A 118 5.51 -7.45 -5.54
C ARG A 118 5.25 -8.38 -4.36
N ASN A 119 4.18 -9.17 -4.47
CA ASN A 119 3.77 -10.13 -3.44
C ASN A 119 3.53 -9.44 -2.08
N VAL A 120 2.55 -8.53 -2.05
CA VAL A 120 2.23 -7.72 -0.85
C VAL A 120 0.94 -8.21 -0.20
N GLU A 121 0.96 -8.42 1.12
CA GLU A 121 -0.21 -8.79 1.91
C GLU A 121 -0.40 -7.80 3.07
N LEU A 122 -1.54 -7.12 3.10
CA LEU A 122 -1.90 -6.19 4.17
C LEU A 122 -3.16 -6.64 4.91
N LYS A 123 -3.11 -6.61 6.25
CA LYS A 123 -4.26 -6.91 7.10
C LYS A 123 -4.36 -5.90 8.25
N ASN A 124 -5.53 -5.26 8.39
CA ASN A 124 -5.75 -4.27 9.46
C ASN A 124 -4.71 -3.13 9.41
N VAL A 125 -4.66 -2.43 8.27
CA VAL A 125 -3.66 -1.38 8.01
C VAL A 125 -4.35 -0.05 7.74
N GLN A 126 -3.85 1.01 8.37
CA GLN A 126 -4.34 2.38 8.20
C GLN A 126 -3.22 3.25 7.63
N ILE A 127 -3.53 3.99 6.56
CA ILE A 127 -2.55 4.79 5.83
C ILE A 127 -3.10 6.21 5.60
N ASP A 128 -2.31 7.22 5.93
CA ASP A 128 -2.69 8.63 5.77
C ASP A 128 -1.60 9.42 5.03
N LYS A 129 -2.00 10.56 4.46
CA LYS A 129 -1.12 11.42 3.62
C LYS A 129 -0.38 10.61 2.54
N ALA A 130 -1.12 9.76 1.84
CA ALA A 130 -0.58 8.70 1.00
C ALA A 130 -0.64 9.04 -0.49
N ASP A 131 0.10 10.08 -0.89
CA ASP A 131 0.21 10.42 -2.30
C ASP A 131 1.12 9.41 -3.02
N TYR A 132 0.65 8.93 -4.18
CA TYR A 132 1.31 7.93 -5.01
C TYR A 132 1.54 6.58 -4.32
N LEU A 133 0.61 6.14 -3.47
CA LEU A 133 0.72 4.84 -2.82
C LEU A 133 0.60 3.70 -3.86
N PHE A 134 1.45 2.67 -3.79
CA PHE A 134 1.43 1.51 -4.71
C PHE A 134 1.62 1.87 -6.19
N MET A 135 2.75 2.45 -6.55
CA MET A 135 3.10 2.60 -7.97
C MET A 135 3.75 1.33 -8.51
N TYR A 136 3.29 0.84 -9.66
CA TYR A 136 3.87 -0.31 -10.37
C TYR A 136 3.97 -1.57 -9.48
N GLY A 137 2.93 -1.82 -8.67
CA GLY A 137 2.88 -2.98 -7.78
C GLY A 137 2.26 -4.21 -8.45
N GLU A 138 2.62 -5.40 -7.98
CA GLU A 138 2.10 -6.66 -8.54
C GLU A 138 1.77 -7.69 -7.44
N ASN A 139 0.68 -8.45 -7.63
CA ASN A 139 0.27 -9.53 -6.73
C ASN A 139 0.03 -9.01 -5.30
N ILE A 140 -0.99 -8.16 -5.16
CA ILE A 140 -1.29 -7.45 -3.91
C ILE A 140 -2.60 -7.99 -3.32
N ARG A 141 -2.62 -8.28 -2.02
CA ARG A 141 -3.82 -8.70 -1.27
C ARG A 141 -4.00 -7.82 -0.04
N ILE A 142 -5.18 -7.22 0.11
CA ILE A 142 -5.47 -6.27 1.18
C ILE A 142 -6.79 -6.64 1.85
N LYS A 143 -6.81 -6.64 3.19
CA LYS A 143 -8.01 -6.89 4.00
C LYS A 143 -8.10 -5.94 5.20
N ASN A 144 -9.28 -5.36 5.43
CA ASN A 144 -9.56 -4.44 6.54
C ASN A 144 -8.60 -3.24 6.49
N TYR A 145 -8.90 -2.29 5.62
CA TYR A 145 -7.94 -1.26 5.18
C TYR A 145 -8.59 0.11 5.11
N SER A 146 -7.85 1.16 5.46
CA SER A 146 -8.28 2.53 5.19
C SER A 146 -7.12 3.38 4.69
N GLN A 147 -7.39 4.19 3.67
CA GLN A 147 -6.42 5.12 3.09
C GLN A 147 -7.01 6.51 2.88
N ASN A 148 -6.21 7.55 3.18
CA ASN A 148 -6.38 8.88 2.59
C ASN A 148 -5.10 9.31 1.86
N GLY A 149 -5.24 9.73 0.61
CA GLY A 149 -4.14 10.24 -0.22
C GLY A 149 -4.46 10.09 -1.69
N ASN A 150 -3.67 10.69 -2.59
CA ASN A 150 -4.01 10.75 -4.01
C ASN A 150 -3.21 9.77 -4.87
N TYR A 151 -3.74 9.42 -6.04
CA TYR A 151 -3.02 8.65 -7.08
C TYR A 151 -2.57 7.27 -6.60
N SER A 152 -3.48 6.52 -5.99
CA SER A 152 -3.20 5.19 -5.44
C SER A 152 -3.30 4.08 -6.49
N PHE A 153 -2.50 3.03 -6.33
CA PHE A 153 -2.51 1.82 -7.17
C PHE A 153 -2.23 2.06 -8.66
N GLN A 154 -1.53 3.14 -9.02
CA GLN A 154 -1.25 3.41 -10.43
C GLN A 154 -0.39 2.31 -11.05
N TYR A 155 -0.81 1.81 -12.21
CA TYR A 155 -0.12 0.76 -12.99
C TYR A 155 0.04 -0.57 -12.23
N CYS A 156 -0.80 -0.83 -11.22
CA CYS A 156 -0.76 -2.09 -10.49
C CYS A 156 -1.41 -3.25 -11.26
N LYS A 157 -0.91 -4.47 -11.01
CA LYS A 157 -1.43 -5.71 -11.59
C LYS A 157 -1.78 -6.75 -10.54
N ASN A 158 -2.84 -7.52 -10.77
CA ASN A 158 -3.27 -8.65 -9.92
C ASN A 158 -3.48 -8.21 -8.46
N VAL A 159 -4.51 -7.38 -8.24
CA VAL A 159 -4.80 -6.79 -6.92
C VAL A 159 -6.14 -7.30 -6.40
N GLU A 160 -6.18 -7.79 -5.17
CA GLU A 160 -7.41 -8.10 -4.45
C GLU A 160 -7.54 -7.25 -3.18
N ILE A 161 -8.64 -6.52 -3.03
CA ILE A 161 -8.91 -5.67 -1.86
C ILE A 161 -10.27 -6.03 -1.26
N ARG A 162 -10.32 -6.19 0.08
CA ARG A 162 -11.55 -6.55 0.80
C ARG A 162 -11.75 -5.67 2.03
N ASN A 163 -12.98 -5.20 2.24
CA ASN A 163 -13.38 -4.42 3.41
C ASN A 163 -12.51 -3.17 3.57
N ALA A 164 -12.61 -2.25 2.62
CA ALA A 164 -11.75 -1.06 2.59
C ALA A 164 -12.53 0.25 2.48
N VAL A 165 -11.91 1.33 2.97
CA VAL A 165 -12.28 2.70 2.66
C VAL A 165 -11.10 3.37 1.97
N ILE A 166 -11.27 3.74 0.70
CA ILE A 166 -10.21 4.36 -0.10
C ILE A 166 -10.68 5.76 -0.48
N ASN A 167 -10.03 6.77 0.11
CA ASN A 167 -10.22 8.17 -0.23
C ASN A 167 -9.04 8.62 -1.08
N SER A 168 -9.28 8.83 -2.37
CA SER A 168 -8.22 9.19 -3.31
C SER A 168 -8.73 9.99 -4.48
N LYS A 169 -8.06 11.09 -4.84
CA LYS A 169 -8.39 11.81 -6.07
C LYS A 169 -8.34 10.93 -7.32
N ASP A 170 -7.54 9.88 -7.32
CA ASP A 170 -7.51 8.87 -8.38
C ASP A 170 -7.00 7.57 -7.76
N ALA A 171 -7.77 6.49 -7.93
CA ALA A 171 -7.36 5.16 -7.56
C ALA A 171 -7.55 4.22 -8.75
N PHE A 172 -6.64 3.26 -8.91
CA PHE A 172 -6.69 2.22 -9.95
C PHE A 172 -6.46 2.68 -11.39
N TRP A 173 -5.80 3.82 -11.59
CA TRP A 173 -5.35 4.28 -12.91
C TRP A 173 -4.46 3.26 -13.62
N ASN A 174 -4.79 2.92 -14.87
CA ASN A 174 -4.05 1.97 -15.71
C ASN A 174 -3.75 0.63 -15.01
N THR A 175 -4.67 0.17 -14.18
CA THR A 175 -4.52 -1.14 -13.52
C THR A 175 -4.97 -2.30 -14.39
N GLU A 176 -4.48 -3.50 -14.09
CA GLU A 176 -4.87 -4.74 -14.76
C GLU A 176 -5.23 -5.82 -13.73
N ASN A 177 -6.38 -6.49 -13.92
CA ASN A 177 -6.85 -7.58 -13.07
C ASN A 177 -6.98 -7.18 -11.59
N VAL A 178 -7.80 -6.18 -11.32
CA VAL A 178 -8.09 -5.70 -9.96
C VAL A 178 -9.48 -6.11 -9.55
N THR A 179 -9.62 -6.69 -8.36
CA THR A 179 -10.93 -6.97 -7.75
C THR A 179 -11.06 -6.35 -6.37
N VAL A 180 -12.13 -5.59 -6.15
CA VAL A 180 -12.45 -4.93 -4.88
C VAL A 180 -13.79 -5.42 -4.36
N TYR A 181 -13.83 -5.78 -3.07
CA TYR A 181 -15.02 -6.31 -2.39
C TYR A 181 -15.38 -5.50 -1.15
N ASN A 182 -16.68 -5.25 -0.95
CA ASN A 182 -17.26 -4.71 0.29
C ASN A 182 -16.59 -3.39 0.73
N SER A 183 -16.44 -2.44 -0.19
CA SER A 183 -15.61 -1.25 0.05
C SER A 183 -16.31 0.05 -0.32
N GLU A 184 -15.86 1.14 0.29
CA GLU A 184 -16.20 2.50 -0.10
C GLU A 184 -15.03 3.13 -0.86
N LEU A 185 -15.31 3.64 -2.06
CA LEU A 185 -14.35 4.23 -2.98
C LEU A 185 -14.77 5.67 -3.25
N ASN A 186 -14.03 6.63 -2.69
CA ASN A 186 -14.37 8.04 -2.74
C ASN A 186 -13.26 8.79 -3.46
N GLY A 187 -13.59 9.44 -4.58
CA GLY A 187 -12.55 10.02 -5.40
C GLY A 187 -13.00 10.66 -6.70
N GLU A 188 -12.07 11.30 -7.38
CA GLU A 188 -12.24 11.69 -8.77
C GLU A 188 -11.62 10.58 -9.64
N TYR A 189 -11.95 10.54 -10.93
CA TYR A 189 -11.23 9.73 -11.94
C TYR A 189 -11.00 8.23 -11.61
N LEU A 190 -11.81 7.64 -10.73
CA LEU A 190 -11.62 6.29 -10.21
C LEU A 190 -11.52 5.27 -11.35
N GLY A 191 -10.46 4.49 -11.41
CA GLY A 191 -10.33 3.35 -12.33
C GLY A 191 -10.15 3.74 -13.80
N TRP A 192 -9.69 4.95 -14.08
CA TRP A 192 -9.39 5.38 -15.44
C TRP A 192 -8.40 4.45 -16.14
N HIS A 193 -8.69 4.10 -17.40
CA HIS A 193 -7.86 3.20 -18.22
C HIS A 193 -7.62 1.80 -17.62
N SER A 194 -8.40 1.39 -16.61
CA SER A 194 -8.27 0.06 -16.01
C SER A 194 -8.71 -1.04 -16.99
N HIS A 195 -8.11 -2.22 -16.86
CA HIS A 195 -8.44 -3.42 -17.62
C HIS A 195 -8.81 -4.54 -16.65
N ASN A 196 -9.98 -5.15 -16.87
CA ASN A 196 -10.54 -6.20 -16.00
C ASN A 196 -10.70 -5.73 -14.53
N LEU A 197 -11.14 -4.49 -14.32
CA LEU A 197 -11.53 -4.01 -13.00
C LEU A 197 -12.88 -4.62 -12.61
N ARG A 198 -12.93 -5.27 -11.44
CA ARG A 198 -14.14 -5.87 -10.87
C ARG A 198 -14.46 -5.28 -9.51
N LEU A 199 -15.67 -4.75 -9.36
CA LEU A 199 -16.17 -4.18 -8.12
C LEU A 199 -17.38 -5.00 -7.64
N VAL A 200 -17.35 -5.44 -6.38
CA VAL A 200 -18.40 -6.27 -5.79
C VAL A 200 -18.82 -5.71 -4.43
N ASN A 201 -20.10 -5.41 -4.25
CA ASN A 201 -20.63 -4.80 -3.02
C ASN A 201 -19.95 -3.48 -2.67
N CYS A 202 -19.64 -2.63 -3.67
CA CYS A 202 -18.94 -1.38 -3.45
C CYS A 202 -19.88 -0.17 -3.52
N LYS A 203 -19.58 0.86 -2.72
CA LYS A 203 -20.14 2.21 -2.88
C LYS A 203 -19.08 3.09 -3.53
N ILE A 204 -19.46 3.80 -4.59
CA ILE A 204 -18.56 4.64 -5.39
C ILE A 204 -19.09 6.07 -5.39
N SER A 205 -18.25 7.05 -5.07
CA SER A 205 -18.59 8.47 -5.07
C SER A 205 -17.64 9.31 -5.92
N GLY A 206 -18.02 10.57 -6.14
CA GLY A 206 -17.21 11.58 -6.84
C GLY A 206 -17.30 11.59 -8.37
N THR A 207 -16.53 12.47 -9.01
CA THR A 207 -16.71 12.83 -10.42
C THR A 207 -15.87 11.98 -11.36
N GLN A 208 -16.42 11.71 -12.55
CA GLN A 208 -15.77 10.97 -13.62
C GLN A 208 -15.25 9.57 -13.22
N PRO A 209 -15.94 8.77 -12.41
CA PRO A 209 -15.48 7.42 -12.12
C PRO A 209 -15.65 6.53 -13.36
N LEU A 210 -14.70 5.62 -13.51
CA LEU A 210 -14.75 4.46 -14.39
C LEU A 210 -14.81 4.82 -15.88
N CYS A 211 -14.15 5.89 -16.30
CA CYS A 211 -13.96 6.24 -17.71
C CYS A 211 -12.80 5.45 -18.32
N TYR A 212 -12.85 5.19 -19.62
CA TYR A 212 -11.86 4.41 -20.38
C TYR A 212 -11.59 3.02 -19.79
N ALA A 213 -12.52 2.47 -19.00
CA ALA A 213 -12.37 1.18 -18.34
C ALA A 213 -12.72 0.06 -19.33
N HIS A 214 -11.88 -0.96 -19.40
CA HIS A 214 -12.04 -2.09 -20.30
C HIS A 214 -12.41 -3.36 -19.53
N ASN A 215 -13.43 -4.07 -20.01
CA ASN A 215 -13.99 -5.26 -19.36
C ASN A 215 -14.40 -5.02 -17.89
N LEU A 216 -15.04 -3.88 -17.63
CA LEU A 216 -15.50 -3.51 -16.30
C LEU A 216 -16.63 -4.43 -15.83
N ILE A 217 -16.53 -4.92 -14.59
CA ILE A 217 -17.57 -5.71 -13.92
C ILE A 217 -17.98 -5.00 -12.62
N MET A 218 -19.28 -4.77 -12.45
CA MET A 218 -19.86 -4.22 -11.22
C MET A 218 -21.01 -5.12 -10.74
N GLU A 219 -20.91 -5.60 -9.50
CA GLU A 219 -21.88 -6.52 -8.91
C GLU A 219 -22.36 -6.01 -7.56
N ASN A 220 -23.66 -5.75 -7.44
CA ASN A 220 -24.29 -5.19 -6.24
C ASN A 220 -23.61 -3.89 -5.75
N CYS A 221 -23.26 -3.00 -6.69
CA CYS A 221 -22.64 -1.72 -6.36
C CYS A 221 -23.69 -0.60 -6.23
N ILE A 222 -23.29 0.51 -5.60
CA ILE A 222 -24.09 1.73 -5.50
C ILE A 222 -23.20 2.91 -5.96
N MET A 223 -23.66 3.65 -6.96
CA MET A 223 -23.11 4.98 -7.23
C MET A 223 -23.80 5.97 -6.30
N ALA A 224 -23.01 6.76 -5.56
CA ALA A 224 -23.50 7.77 -4.65
C ALA A 224 -24.14 8.96 -5.40
N ASP A 225 -24.89 9.80 -4.67
CA ASP A 225 -25.66 10.90 -5.27
C ASP A 225 -24.78 11.99 -5.89
N ASP A 226 -23.53 12.11 -5.47
CA ASP A 226 -22.54 13.02 -6.03
C ASP A 226 -21.89 12.45 -7.31
N ALA A 227 -21.99 11.15 -7.58
CA ALA A 227 -21.37 10.53 -8.76
C ALA A 227 -21.94 11.10 -10.07
N ASP A 228 -21.05 11.51 -10.97
CA ASP A 228 -21.40 12.07 -12.28
C ASP A 228 -20.32 11.78 -13.34
N LEU A 229 -20.64 12.07 -14.61
CA LEU A 229 -19.72 11.94 -15.76
C LEU A 229 -19.05 10.55 -15.89
N CYS A 230 -19.76 9.50 -15.50
CA CYS A 230 -19.20 8.15 -15.42
C CYS A 230 -19.18 7.45 -16.79
N PHE A 231 -18.30 6.45 -16.95
CA PHE A 231 -18.32 5.45 -18.04
C PHE A 231 -18.06 5.97 -19.45
N GLU A 232 -17.39 7.12 -19.61
CA GLU A 232 -16.98 7.59 -20.93
C GLU A 232 -16.03 6.56 -21.58
N TYR A 233 -16.30 6.16 -22.83
CA TYR A 233 -15.47 5.23 -23.59
C TYR A 233 -15.12 3.93 -22.84
N SER A 234 -16.07 3.38 -22.09
CA SER A 234 -15.83 2.18 -21.28
C SER A 234 -16.54 0.97 -21.84
N SER A 235 -15.84 -0.17 -21.93
CA SER A 235 -16.48 -1.46 -22.20
C SER A 235 -16.92 -2.10 -20.89
N VAL A 236 -18.23 -2.29 -20.79
CA VAL A 236 -18.86 -2.90 -19.62
C VAL A 236 -19.26 -4.31 -19.96
N TRP A 237 -18.77 -5.28 -19.18
CA TRP A 237 -19.20 -6.66 -19.31
C TRP A 237 -20.49 -6.93 -18.54
N LYS A 238 -20.59 -6.43 -17.30
CA LYS A 238 -21.75 -6.63 -16.42
C LYS A 238 -21.90 -5.46 -15.44
N ILE A 239 -23.10 -4.88 -15.36
CA ILE A 239 -23.48 -3.92 -14.32
C ILE A 239 -24.74 -4.41 -13.59
N GLN A 240 -24.60 -4.66 -12.30
CA GLN A 240 -25.68 -4.75 -11.33
C GLN A 240 -25.45 -3.65 -10.29
N CYS A 241 -25.86 -2.42 -10.63
CA CYS A 241 -25.56 -1.24 -9.82
C CYS A 241 -26.74 -0.26 -9.75
N LYS A 242 -27.01 0.26 -8.54
CA LYS A 242 -27.96 1.37 -8.34
C LYS A 242 -27.28 2.69 -8.71
N MET A 243 -27.92 3.48 -9.57
CA MET A 243 -27.35 4.68 -10.19
C MET A 243 -28.31 5.86 -10.19
N PRO A 244 -27.87 7.09 -9.86
CA PRO A 244 -28.69 8.29 -10.02
C PRO A 244 -28.88 8.66 -11.50
N PRO A 245 -29.90 9.46 -11.87
CA PRO A 245 -30.19 9.77 -13.28
C PRO A 245 -29.02 10.38 -14.05
N LYS A 246 -28.17 11.17 -13.38
CA LYS A 246 -27.03 11.89 -13.99
C LYS A 246 -25.83 11.01 -14.35
N THR A 247 -25.74 9.77 -13.85
CA THR A 247 -24.61 8.86 -14.15
C THR A 247 -24.80 8.06 -15.45
N LYS A 248 -25.99 8.13 -16.07
CA LYS A 248 -26.29 7.40 -17.31
C LYS A 248 -25.71 8.11 -18.54
N ARG A 249 -24.40 8.04 -18.73
CA ARG A 249 -23.75 8.40 -20.00
C ARG A 249 -22.82 7.28 -20.44
N PHE A 250 -23.38 6.26 -21.07
CA PHE A 250 -22.56 5.29 -21.80
C PHE A 250 -22.23 5.90 -23.16
N TYR A 251 -20.98 6.29 -23.34
CA TYR A 251 -20.44 6.60 -24.66
C TYR A 251 -19.77 5.31 -25.18
N PRO A 252 -20.36 4.64 -26.19
CA PRO A 252 -19.76 3.42 -26.72
C PRO A 252 -18.36 3.70 -27.26
N LEU A 253 -17.48 2.71 -27.11
CA LEU A 253 -16.15 2.66 -27.73
C LEU A 253 -16.24 2.59 -29.26
#